data_AF-A0A8J8B9M2-F1
#
_entry.id   AF-A0A8J8B9M2-F1
#
_cell.length_a   1.000
_cell.length_b   1.000
_cell.length_c   1.000
_cell.angle_alpha   90.00
_cell.angle_beta   90.00
_cell.angle_gamma   90.00
#
_symmetry.space_group_name_H-M   'P 1'
#
loop_
_entity.id
_entity.type
_entity.pdbx_description
1 polymer ?
#
loop_
_entity_poly.entity_id
_entity_poly.type
_entity_poly.pdbx_seq_one_letter_code
_entity_poly.pdbx_strand_id
1 'polypeptide(L)'
;METEAKTAAARTPVSRRRFMGGAAGLAVLGSFAAACQGGSGPAAGAAADSAEPIGTQATGASVSASASATAGGVDAELISRRYQGLKPFAAVPPAPTAKPIALSAEHPAVFSKVPTGDKVVFVTIDDGIEKDPAFIQMVRDFQIPITVSLADTLIRDDYAYFEKLYQTGFVSIQNHTVNHPLDMPRLSAQQQLDEIAGQQQKLGKEYGVAPYIFRAPGGNYNATTVGAVRQAGLKGLMMWKESMEIHDMQYQTASHLLRPGDIILAHFRGPAQLKGETMVQMMINLYKHIQAQGFTVADITKYV
;
A
#
# COMPACT_ATOMS: atom_id res chain seq x y z
N MET A 1 -37.75 0.23 -60.53
CA MET A 1 -37.37 -1.13 -60.98
C MET A 1 -36.01 -1.39 -60.38
N GLU A 2 -35.77 -2.25 -59.40
CA GLU A 2 -36.48 -3.25 -58.59
C GLU A 2 -35.63 -3.31 -57.29
N THR A 3 -36.17 -3.03 -56.10
CA THR A 3 -36.62 -4.00 -55.07
C THR A 3 -35.58 -5.08 -54.72
N GLU A 4 -34.95 -5.02 -53.54
CA GLU A 4 -35.23 -5.85 -52.34
C GLU A 4 -34.05 -6.82 -52.11
N ALA A 5 -33.65 -7.32 -50.92
CA ALA A 5 -34.21 -7.31 -49.58
C ALA A 5 -33.10 -7.44 -48.51
N LYS A 6 -33.44 -6.97 -47.30
CA LYS A 6 -32.80 -7.25 -46.02
C LYS A 6 -32.89 -8.74 -45.66
N THR A 7 -31.86 -9.28 -45.01
CA THR A 7 -32.04 -10.37 -44.04
C THR A 7 -31.19 -10.12 -42.80
N ALA A 8 -31.88 -9.79 -41.70
CA ALA A 8 -31.36 -9.87 -40.34
C ALA A 8 -31.55 -11.30 -39.82
N ALA A 9 -30.56 -11.85 -39.12
CA ALA A 9 -30.71 -13.13 -38.41
C ALA A 9 -30.24 -13.00 -36.95
N ALA A 10 -31.25 -12.99 -36.08
CA ALA A 10 -31.38 -13.56 -34.75
C ALA A 10 -30.15 -13.70 -33.82
N ARG A 11 -30.26 -13.00 -32.67
CA ARG A 11 -29.59 -13.29 -31.41
C ARG A 11 -30.22 -14.53 -30.76
N THR A 12 -29.39 -15.38 -30.15
CA THR A 12 -29.82 -16.50 -29.28
C THR A 12 -29.06 -16.41 -27.94
N PRO A 13 -29.66 -16.80 -26.81
CA PRO A 13 -29.38 -16.18 -25.51
C PRO A 13 -28.34 -16.91 -24.66
N VAL A 14 -27.77 -16.12 -23.75
CA VAL A 14 -26.85 -16.52 -22.68
C VAL A 14 -27.53 -17.51 -21.72
N SER A 15 -26.95 -18.70 -21.60
CA SER A 15 -27.31 -19.71 -20.59
C SER A 15 -26.60 -19.41 -19.27
N ARG A 16 -27.36 -18.89 -18.29
CA ARG A 16 -26.94 -18.82 -16.89
C ARG A 16 -27.12 -20.19 -16.24
N ARG A 17 -26.03 -20.91 -15.96
CA ARG A 17 -26.07 -22.04 -15.03
C ARG A 17 -25.91 -21.55 -13.59
N ARG A 18 -27.02 -21.56 -12.87
CA ARG A 18 -27.07 -21.51 -11.40
C ARG A 18 -26.63 -22.87 -10.87
N PHE A 19 -25.63 -22.89 -9.99
CA PHE A 19 -25.44 -23.99 -9.04
C PHE A 19 -25.96 -23.52 -7.68
N MET A 20 -27.04 -24.16 -7.24
CA MET A 20 -27.58 -24.13 -5.88
C MET A 20 -27.17 -25.42 -5.19
N GLY A 21 -26.88 -25.35 -3.90
CA GLY A 21 -27.09 -26.46 -2.96
C GLY A 21 -25.88 -26.82 -2.11
N GLY A 22 -26.00 -26.61 -0.79
CA GLY A 22 -25.12 -27.24 0.20
C GLY A 22 -24.98 -26.53 1.55
N ALA A 23 -26.06 -26.03 2.14
CA ALA A 23 -26.07 -25.60 3.54
C ALA A 23 -26.54 -26.78 4.42
N ALA A 24 -25.67 -27.24 5.34
CA ALA A 24 -26.02 -28.17 6.42
C ALA A 24 -26.24 -27.34 7.70
N GLY A 25 -27.33 -27.65 8.42
CA GLY A 25 -27.79 -26.92 9.59
C GLY A 25 -27.48 -27.58 10.94
N LEU A 26 -28.23 -27.07 11.93
CA LEU A 26 -28.44 -27.47 13.33
C LEU A 26 -27.62 -26.76 14.43
N ALA A 27 -28.23 -25.65 14.86
CA ALA A 27 -28.56 -25.21 16.23
C ALA A 27 -28.22 -26.11 17.43
N VAL A 28 -27.80 -25.49 18.54
CA VAL A 28 -28.41 -25.65 19.89
C VAL A 28 -28.23 -24.35 20.72
N LEU A 29 -29.30 -24.04 21.47
CA LEU A 29 -29.53 -22.94 22.40
C LEU A 29 -28.66 -22.94 23.67
N GLY A 30 -28.56 -21.77 24.33
CA GLY A 30 -28.12 -21.67 25.71
C GLY A 30 -28.05 -20.25 26.26
N SER A 31 -29.20 -19.61 26.46
CA SER A 31 -29.32 -18.37 27.26
C SER A 31 -29.33 -18.71 28.75
N PHE A 32 -28.60 -17.98 29.59
CA PHE A 32 -29.02 -17.72 30.97
C PHE A 32 -28.61 -16.32 31.42
N ALA A 33 -29.46 -15.80 32.29
CA ALA A 33 -29.79 -14.40 32.49
C ALA A 33 -28.94 -13.68 33.55
N ALA A 34 -29.12 -12.36 33.53
CA ALA A 34 -28.63 -11.38 34.48
C ALA A 34 -29.15 -11.57 35.92
N ALA A 35 -28.40 -11.05 36.89
CA ALA A 35 -28.94 -10.53 38.14
C ALA A 35 -28.16 -9.28 38.57
N CYS A 36 -28.83 -8.13 38.46
CA CYS A 36 -28.51 -6.88 39.14
C CYS A 36 -29.46 -6.72 40.33
N GLN A 37 -28.95 -6.36 41.50
CA GLN A 37 -29.66 -5.55 42.52
C GLN A 37 -28.56 -5.11 43.52
N GLY A 38 -28.28 -3.83 43.78
CA GLY A 38 -29.15 -2.81 44.38
C GLY A 38 -29.25 -3.09 45.89
N GLY A 39 -28.74 -2.30 46.84
CA GLY A 39 -28.51 -0.85 46.95
C GLY A 39 -29.24 -0.38 48.21
N SER A 40 -28.60 0.39 49.10
CA SER A 40 -29.17 1.42 50.03
C SER A 40 -28.17 1.82 51.13
N GLY A 41 -27.81 3.11 51.22
CA GLY A 41 -27.16 3.76 52.38
C GLY A 41 -28.20 4.23 53.42
N PRO A 42 -28.08 5.40 54.07
CA PRO A 42 -26.92 6.22 54.49
C PRO A 42 -27.04 6.76 55.96
N ALA A 43 -26.02 7.44 56.49
CA ALA A 43 -26.09 8.57 57.48
C ALA A 43 -24.64 8.93 57.92
N ALA A 44 -24.04 10.09 57.63
CA ALA A 44 -24.34 11.49 57.98
C ALA A 44 -23.87 11.92 59.39
N GLY A 45 -22.98 12.93 59.43
CA GLY A 45 -22.50 13.68 60.60
C GLY A 45 -21.07 14.22 60.36
N ALA A 46 -20.88 15.35 59.64
CA ALA A 46 -20.75 16.73 60.14
C ALA A 46 -19.62 16.88 61.21
N ALA A 47 -18.42 17.42 60.92
CA ALA A 47 -17.99 18.77 60.47
C ALA A 47 -17.55 19.70 61.62
N ALA A 48 -16.53 20.53 61.29
CA ALA A 48 -15.95 21.68 62.00
C ALA A 48 -14.88 21.35 63.07
N ASP A 49 -13.76 22.06 63.21
CA ASP A 49 -13.03 23.11 62.47
C ASP A 49 -11.70 23.30 63.23
N SER A 50 -10.65 23.89 62.61
CA SER A 50 -9.62 24.77 63.21
C SER A 50 -8.23 24.65 62.59
N ALA A 51 -7.93 25.65 61.75
CA ALA A 51 -6.71 26.48 61.70
C ALA A 51 -5.32 25.88 61.35
N GLU A 52 -4.71 26.48 60.31
CA GLU A 52 -3.33 26.33 59.81
C GLU A 52 -2.23 26.76 60.83
N PRO A 53 -0.95 26.48 60.56
CA PRO A 53 -0.16 27.41 59.72
C PRO A 53 0.80 26.76 58.69
N ILE A 54 0.87 27.42 57.53
CA ILE A 54 2.01 27.73 56.65
C ILE A 54 3.26 26.82 56.77
N GLY A 55 3.54 26.09 55.68
CA GLY A 55 4.82 25.44 55.41
C GLY A 55 5.01 25.22 53.91
N THR A 56 5.73 26.15 53.28
CA THR A 56 6.09 26.13 51.85
C THR A 56 7.07 24.99 51.54
N GLN A 57 6.64 23.98 50.77
CA GLN A 57 7.58 23.11 50.05
C GLN A 57 7.08 22.87 48.63
N ALA A 58 7.85 23.40 47.69
CA ALA A 58 7.71 23.15 46.27
C ALA A 58 7.99 21.66 46.00
N THR A 59 6.94 20.90 45.71
CA THR A 59 7.08 19.60 45.07
C THR A 59 7.39 19.85 43.60
N GLY A 60 8.69 19.85 43.29
CA GLY A 60 9.15 19.69 41.91
C GLY A 60 8.63 18.35 41.41
N ALA A 61 7.53 18.39 40.67
CA ALA A 61 7.05 17.26 39.90
C ALA A 61 8.14 16.95 38.87
N SER A 62 9.00 15.99 39.19
CA SER A 62 9.83 15.31 38.22
C SER A 62 8.89 14.64 37.24
N VAL A 63 8.59 15.33 36.14
CA VAL A 63 7.96 14.74 34.98
C VAL A 63 8.97 13.72 34.47
N SER A 64 8.84 12.48 34.93
CA SER A 64 9.46 11.34 34.29
C SER A 64 8.88 11.27 32.89
N ALA A 65 9.50 12.01 31.96
CA ALA A 65 9.37 11.75 30.56
C ALA A 65 9.89 10.32 30.38
N SER A 66 8.98 9.36 30.37
CA SER A 66 9.23 8.05 29.81
C SER A 66 9.72 8.30 28.39
N ALA A 67 11.04 8.24 28.23
CA ALA A 67 11.69 8.16 26.93
C ALA A 67 11.21 6.84 26.32
N SER A 68 10.07 6.90 25.64
CA SER A 68 9.61 5.83 24.78
C SER A 68 10.69 5.68 23.71
N ALA A 69 11.42 4.57 23.76
CA ALA A 69 12.53 4.30 22.88
C ALA A 69 12.04 4.38 21.41
N THR A 70 12.36 5.48 20.76
CA THR A 70 12.06 5.70 19.34
C THR A 70 12.95 4.79 18.51
N ALA A 71 12.40 3.69 18.00
CA ALA A 71 12.99 3.08 16.82
C ALA A 71 12.85 4.08 15.67
N GLY A 72 13.95 4.74 15.28
CA GLY A 72 14.01 5.58 14.07
C GLY A 72 13.47 7.01 14.17
N GLY A 73 13.15 7.55 15.36
CA GLY A 73 12.69 8.93 15.50
C GLY A 73 11.20 9.17 15.19
N VAL A 74 10.44 8.11 14.89
CA VAL A 74 8.99 8.16 14.67
C VAL A 74 8.22 8.20 16.01
N ASP A 75 7.22 9.07 16.11
CA ASP A 75 6.37 9.20 17.30
C ASP A 75 5.35 8.05 17.39
N ALA A 76 5.63 7.07 18.26
CA ALA A 76 4.78 5.90 18.45
C ALA A 76 3.36 6.22 18.92
N GLU A 77 3.20 7.27 19.73
CA GLU A 77 1.90 7.66 20.29
C GLU A 77 1.06 8.36 19.22
N LEU A 78 1.67 9.23 18.40
CA LEU A 78 1.04 9.79 17.21
C LEU A 78 0.55 8.68 16.28
N ILE A 79 1.42 7.72 15.96
CA ILE A 79 1.08 6.63 15.05
C ILE A 79 -0.09 5.80 15.57
N SER A 80 -0.03 5.40 16.84
CA SER A 80 -1.09 4.60 17.48
C SER A 80 -2.44 5.32 17.44
N ARG A 81 -2.47 6.60 17.83
CA ARG A 81 -3.72 7.40 17.85
C ARG A 81 -4.30 7.62 16.46
N ARG A 82 -3.46 7.96 15.49
CA ARG A 82 -3.92 8.36 14.15
C ARG A 82 -4.25 7.18 13.25
N TYR A 83 -3.57 6.05 13.44
CA TYR A 83 -3.59 4.91 12.52
C TYR A 83 -4.07 3.62 13.20
N GLN A 84 -5.08 3.75 14.06
CA GLN A 84 -5.84 2.63 14.63
C GLN A 84 -4.97 1.60 15.37
N GLY A 85 -4.08 2.08 16.24
CA GLY A 85 -3.23 1.23 17.08
C GLY A 85 -2.05 0.59 16.37
N LEU A 86 -1.73 1.02 15.13
CA LEU A 86 -0.46 0.66 14.50
C LEU A 86 0.72 1.15 15.35
N LYS A 87 1.86 0.50 15.17
CA LYS A 87 3.13 0.87 15.81
C LYS A 87 4.09 1.46 14.76
N PRO A 88 5.15 2.17 15.15
CA PRO A 88 6.28 2.38 14.26
C PRO A 88 6.84 1.03 13.79
N PHE A 89 7.29 0.96 12.53
CA PHE A 89 7.98 -0.23 12.03
C PHE A 89 9.35 -0.36 12.70
N ALA A 90 9.80 -1.60 12.90
CA ALA A 90 11.14 -1.86 13.42
C ALA A 90 12.21 -1.35 12.44
N ALA A 91 13.38 -1.00 12.96
CA ALA A 91 14.50 -0.59 12.13
C ALA A 91 14.81 -1.65 11.06
N VAL A 92 15.04 -1.20 9.83
CA VAL A 92 15.40 -2.08 8.71
C VAL A 92 16.81 -2.61 8.95
N PRO A 93 17.07 -3.92 8.75
CA PRO A 93 18.43 -4.46 8.75
C PRO A 93 19.32 -3.69 7.76
N PRO A 94 20.65 -3.61 8.00
CA PRO A 94 21.57 -3.01 7.05
C PRO A 94 21.41 -3.64 5.67
N ALA A 95 21.26 -2.80 4.65
CA ALA A 95 21.13 -3.29 3.28
C ALA A 95 22.36 -4.11 2.87
N PRO A 96 22.18 -5.16 2.05
CA PRO A 96 23.28 -6.02 1.63
C PRO A 96 24.31 -5.23 0.78
N THR A 97 25.60 -5.45 1.03
CA THR A 97 26.69 -4.78 0.29
C THR A 97 26.63 -5.09 -1.21
N ALA A 98 26.28 -6.33 -1.57
CA ALA A 98 26.00 -6.74 -2.93
C ALA A 98 24.48 -6.85 -3.11
N LYS A 99 23.94 -6.11 -4.08
CA LYS A 99 22.51 -6.12 -4.40
C LYS A 99 22.11 -7.52 -4.89
N PRO A 100 21.11 -8.17 -4.26
CA PRO A 100 20.67 -9.51 -4.66
C PRO A 100 20.14 -9.61 -6.09
N ILE A 101 19.63 -8.51 -6.65
CA ILE A 101 19.21 -8.43 -8.04
C ILE A 101 20.14 -7.44 -8.74
N ALA A 102 20.88 -7.90 -9.74
CA ALA A 102 21.69 -7.02 -10.57
C ALA A 102 20.84 -6.45 -11.70
N LEU A 103 20.64 -5.13 -11.71
CA LEU A 103 19.93 -4.44 -12.79
C LEU A 103 20.91 -3.93 -13.86
N SER A 104 20.58 -4.19 -15.13
CA SER A 104 21.34 -3.74 -16.29
C SER A 104 20.39 -3.22 -17.37
N ALA A 105 20.76 -2.12 -18.03
CA ALA A 105 20.01 -1.65 -19.19
C ALA A 105 20.13 -2.62 -20.36
N GLU A 106 21.28 -3.30 -20.54
CA GLU A 106 21.50 -4.25 -21.64
C GLU A 106 20.65 -5.52 -21.48
N HIS A 107 20.47 -5.95 -20.23
CA HIS A 107 19.69 -7.13 -19.85
C HIS A 107 18.76 -6.79 -18.68
N PRO A 108 17.59 -6.16 -18.94
CA PRO A 108 16.67 -5.81 -17.87
C PRO A 108 16.21 -7.03 -17.10
N ALA A 109 16.40 -7.03 -15.78
CA ALA A 109 15.98 -8.14 -14.94
C ALA A 109 14.46 -8.07 -14.70
N VAL A 110 13.78 -9.20 -14.81
CA VAL A 110 12.36 -9.33 -14.41
C VAL A 110 12.29 -9.99 -13.04
N PHE A 111 11.62 -9.37 -12.09
CA PHE A 111 11.57 -9.87 -10.71
C PHE A 111 10.25 -9.55 -10.02
N SER A 112 9.75 -10.50 -9.23
CA SER A 112 8.54 -10.34 -8.39
C SER A 112 8.83 -10.41 -6.90
N LYS A 113 10.09 -10.67 -6.53
CA LYS A 113 10.57 -10.87 -5.17
C LYS A 113 12.07 -10.59 -5.12
N VAL A 114 12.55 -10.08 -4.00
CA VAL A 114 13.99 -9.92 -3.71
C VAL A 114 14.51 -11.15 -2.97
N PRO A 115 15.62 -11.77 -3.41
CA PRO A 115 16.29 -12.82 -2.64
C PRO A 115 16.95 -12.23 -1.39
N THR A 116 16.33 -12.38 -0.22
CA THR A 116 16.93 -12.01 1.08
C THR A 116 16.43 -12.92 2.19
N GLY A 117 17.25 -13.10 3.23
CA GLY A 117 16.86 -13.72 4.50
C GLY A 117 16.33 -12.71 5.53
N ASP A 118 16.48 -11.42 5.28
CA ASP A 118 16.00 -10.36 6.16
C ASP A 118 14.47 -10.39 6.22
N LYS A 119 13.92 -10.18 7.43
CA LYS A 119 12.48 -10.15 7.64
C LYS A 119 11.86 -8.81 7.20
N VAL A 120 12.04 -8.51 5.92
CA VAL A 120 11.60 -7.29 5.23
C VAL A 120 10.66 -7.61 4.08
N VAL A 121 9.75 -6.69 3.79
CA VAL A 121 8.95 -6.65 2.57
C VAL A 121 9.12 -5.30 1.88
N PHE A 122 8.70 -5.22 0.62
CA PHE A 122 8.79 -3.99 -0.18
C PHE A 122 7.39 -3.53 -0.56
N VAL A 123 6.98 -2.37 -0.06
CA VAL A 123 5.66 -1.80 -0.36
C VAL A 123 5.74 -0.99 -1.65
N THR A 124 4.89 -1.35 -2.61
CA THR A 124 4.80 -0.67 -3.90
C THR A 124 3.38 -0.26 -4.21
N ILE A 125 3.18 0.88 -4.87
CA ILE A 125 1.86 1.44 -5.16
C ILE A 125 1.80 1.92 -6.60
N ASP A 126 0.86 1.39 -7.38
CA ASP A 126 0.75 1.71 -8.80
C ASP A 126 -0.36 2.72 -9.10
N ASP A 127 -0.32 3.21 -10.34
CA ASP A 127 -1.27 4.09 -10.99
C ASP A 127 -1.05 5.56 -10.64
N GLY A 128 -1.82 6.05 -9.67
CA GLY A 128 -1.94 7.46 -9.32
C GLY A 128 -3.34 8.06 -9.46
N ILE A 129 -4.40 7.22 -9.50
CA ILE A 129 -5.78 7.71 -9.64
C ILE A 129 -6.17 8.62 -8.47
N GLU A 130 -6.00 8.14 -7.24
CA GLU A 130 -6.32 8.89 -6.01
C GLU A 130 -5.18 9.83 -5.58
N LYS A 131 -5.52 11.08 -5.25
CA LYS A 131 -4.60 12.10 -4.74
C LYS A 131 -4.95 12.50 -3.30
N ASP A 132 -5.02 11.53 -2.39
CA ASP A 132 -5.40 11.73 -0.99
C ASP A 132 -4.30 12.47 -0.19
N PRO A 133 -4.49 13.74 0.23
CA PRO A 133 -3.47 14.46 1.00
C PRO A 133 -3.16 13.81 2.36
N ALA A 134 -4.10 13.05 2.93
CA ALA A 134 -3.88 12.31 4.17
C ALA A 134 -2.88 11.16 3.97
N PHE A 135 -2.75 10.63 2.75
CA PHE A 135 -1.72 9.64 2.43
C PHE A 135 -0.31 10.25 2.44
N ILE A 136 -0.12 11.47 1.92
CA ILE A 136 1.17 12.19 2.04
C ILE A 136 1.55 12.34 3.52
N GLN A 137 0.58 12.70 4.36
CA GLN A 137 0.83 12.82 5.79
C GLN A 137 1.17 11.46 6.44
N MET A 138 0.51 10.38 6.03
CA MET A 138 0.84 9.03 6.49
C MET A 138 2.27 8.63 6.12
N VAL A 139 2.75 8.97 4.92
CA VAL A 139 4.14 8.73 4.53
C VAL A 139 5.11 9.51 5.42
N ARG A 140 4.80 10.79 5.73
CA ARG A 140 5.61 11.61 6.65
C ARG A 140 5.63 11.08 8.08
N ASP A 141 4.49 10.60 8.58
CA ASP A 141 4.36 10.10 9.93
C ASP A 141 5.10 8.76 10.09
N PHE A 142 4.94 7.83 9.16
CA PHE A 142 5.58 6.51 9.24
C PHE A 142 7.05 6.49 8.83
N GLN A 143 7.48 7.39 7.95
CA GLN A 143 8.87 7.48 7.48
C GLN A 143 9.43 6.17 6.91
N ILE A 144 8.56 5.33 6.33
CA ILE A 144 8.98 4.09 5.67
C ILE A 144 9.12 4.30 4.17
N PRO A 145 10.11 3.65 3.53
CA PRO A 145 10.29 3.75 2.09
C PRO A 145 9.17 3.04 1.33
N ILE A 146 8.62 3.71 0.33
CA ILE A 146 7.67 3.13 -0.64
C ILE A 146 8.13 3.39 -2.07
N THR A 147 7.80 2.48 -2.98
CA THR A 147 8.04 2.67 -4.41
C THR A 147 6.72 2.88 -5.14
N VAL A 148 6.60 3.93 -5.93
CA VAL A 148 5.39 4.24 -6.69
C VAL A 148 5.66 4.10 -8.18
N SER A 149 4.80 3.39 -8.92
CA SER A 149 4.90 3.32 -10.38
C SER A 149 3.76 4.14 -10.97
N LEU A 150 4.09 5.27 -11.59
CA LEU A 150 3.08 6.25 -12.01
C LEU A 150 2.80 6.17 -13.51
N ALA A 151 1.52 6.22 -13.88
CA ALA A 151 1.06 6.25 -15.27
C ALA A 151 0.55 7.65 -15.63
N ASP A 152 1.08 8.29 -16.69
CA ASP A 152 0.81 9.71 -17.00
C ASP A 152 -0.67 10.05 -17.04
N THR A 153 -1.45 9.24 -17.76
CA THR A 153 -2.87 9.48 -17.96
C THR A 153 -3.65 9.55 -16.65
N LEU A 154 -3.15 8.94 -15.57
CA LEU A 154 -3.76 8.88 -14.26
C LEU A 154 -3.26 9.96 -13.30
N ILE A 155 -2.11 10.58 -13.59
CA ILE A 155 -1.48 11.61 -12.74
C ILE A 155 -1.54 13.02 -13.31
N ARG A 156 -1.77 13.17 -14.63
CA ARG A 156 -1.65 14.45 -15.35
C ARG A 156 -2.68 15.52 -14.98
N ASP A 157 -3.71 15.15 -14.24
CA ASP A 157 -4.68 16.07 -13.65
C ASP A 157 -4.14 16.75 -12.39
N ASP A 158 -3.14 16.17 -11.71
CA ASP A 158 -2.50 16.76 -10.54
C ASP A 158 -1.06 16.22 -10.31
N TYR A 159 -0.10 16.75 -11.09
CA TYR A 159 1.32 16.45 -10.85
C TYR A 159 1.82 16.99 -9.49
N ALA A 160 1.24 18.09 -9.00
CA ALA A 160 1.68 18.74 -7.76
C ALA A 160 1.45 17.85 -6.53
N TYR A 161 0.44 16.98 -6.54
CA TYR A 161 0.26 15.97 -5.51
C TYR A 161 1.46 15.02 -5.41
N PHE A 162 1.91 14.46 -6.53
CA PHE A 162 3.02 13.50 -6.55
C PHE A 162 4.36 14.17 -6.30
N GLU A 163 4.52 15.44 -6.69
CA GLU A 163 5.68 16.23 -6.28
C GLU A 163 5.76 16.36 -4.75
N LYS A 164 4.65 16.72 -4.08
CA LYS A 164 4.58 16.81 -2.61
C LYS A 164 4.82 15.45 -1.94
N LEU A 165 4.32 14.38 -2.55
CA LEU A 165 4.55 13.01 -2.09
C LEU A 165 6.04 12.64 -2.21
N TYR A 166 6.68 12.96 -3.33
CA TYR A 166 8.11 12.73 -3.56
C TYR A 166 9.00 13.52 -2.59
N GLN A 167 8.66 14.79 -2.34
CA GLN A 167 9.36 15.68 -1.42
C GLN A 167 9.33 15.22 0.05
N THR A 168 8.53 14.20 0.40
CA THR A 168 8.62 13.57 1.73
C THR A 168 9.95 12.88 1.97
N GLY A 169 10.69 12.53 0.90
CA GLY A 169 11.99 11.85 0.99
C GLY A 169 11.91 10.32 1.18
N PHE A 170 10.69 9.76 1.29
CA PHE A 170 10.47 8.32 1.50
C PHE A 170 9.91 7.60 0.27
N VAL A 171 9.91 8.25 -0.89
CA VAL A 171 9.24 7.74 -2.10
C VAL A 171 10.21 7.62 -3.26
N SER A 172 10.24 6.45 -3.89
CA SER A 172 10.91 6.23 -5.17
C SER A 172 9.87 6.21 -6.29
N ILE A 173 10.00 7.09 -7.30
CA ILE A 173 9.11 7.12 -8.46
C ILE A 173 9.67 6.23 -9.58
N GLN A 174 8.81 5.36 -10.13
CA GLN A 174 9.10 4.41 -11.20
C GLN A 174 8.11 4.52 -12.37
N ASN A 175 8.45 3.89 -13.50
CA ASN A 175 7.71 4.04 -14.76
C ASN A 175 6.52 3.06 -14.85
N HIS A 176 5.33 3.58 -15.23
CA HIS A 176 4.13 2.77 -15.44
C HIS A 176 3.36 3.14 -16.72
N THR A 177 4.06 3.44 -17.82
CA THR A 177 3.52 3.85 -19.14
C THR A 177 2.86 5.23 -19.18
N VAL A 178 2.54 5.71 -20.39
CA VAL A 178 1.84 6.99 -20.59
C VAL A 178 0.33 6.77 -20.46
N ASN A 179 -0.23 5.85 -21.25
CA ASN A 179 -1.68 5.69 -21.41
C ASN A 179 -2.27 4.54 -20.60
N HIS A 180 -1.45 3.83 -19.81
CA HIS A 180 -1.88 2.69 -19.00
C HIS A 180 -2.60 1.56 -19.79
N PRO A 181 -2.05 1.08 -20.92
CA PRO A 181 -2.65 -0.04 -21.65
C PRO A 181 -2.50 -1.36 -20.88
N LEU A 182 -3.62 -1.94 -20.45
CA LEU A 182 -3.64 -3.20 -19.67
C LEU A 182 -3.14 -4.43 -20.45
N ASP A 183 -3.05 -4.35 -21.78
CA ASP A 183 -2.62 -5.45 -22.64
C ASP A 183 -1.42 -5.02 -23.51
N MET A 184 -0.32 -4.69 -22.85
CA MET A 184 0.96 -4.38 -23.50
C MET A 184 1.35 -5.44 -24.56
N PRO A 185 1.20 -6.76 -24.32
CA PRO A 185 1.54 -7.78 -25.32
C PRO A 185 0.81 -7.66 -26.67
N ARG A 186 -0.36 -7.04 -26.72
CA ARG A 186 -1.12 -6.84 -27.98
C ARG A 186 -0.70 -5.60 -28.76
N LEU A 187 0.04 -4.69 -28.14
CA LEU A 187 0.59 -3.54 -28.83
C LEU A 187 1.80 -3.95 -29.69
N SER A 188 1.98 -3.26 -30.80
CA SER A 188 3.21 -3.39 -31.60
C SER A 188 4.45 -3.00 -30.80
N ALA A 189 5.63 -3.44 -31.23
CA ALA A 189 6.89 -3.13 -30.56
C ALA A 189 7.11 -1.61 -30.40
N GLN A 190 6.79 -0.83 -31.45
CA GLN A 190 6.92 0.62 -31.40
C GLN A 190 5.95 1.24 -30.40
N GLN A 191 4.69 0.80 -30.39
CA GLN A 191 3.70 1.30 -29.42
C GLN A 191 4.13 1.00 -27.98
N GLN A 192 4.65 -0.20 -27.70
CA GLN A 192 5.18 -0.51 -26.36
C GLN A 192 6.37 0.38 -26.00
N LEU A 193 7.26 0.67 -26.95
CA LEU A 193 8.37 1.60 -26.73
C LEU A 193 7.87 3.03 -26.48
N ASP A 194 6.91 3.53 -27.25
CA ASP A 194 6.35 4.88 -27.09
C ASP A 194 5.70 5.06 -25.71
N GLU A 195 4.97 4.04 -25.24
CA GLU A 195 4.39 4.01 -23.90
C GLU A 195 5.44 4.12 -22.79
N ILE A 196 6.54 3.38 -22.92
CA ILE A 196 7.57 3.31 -21.87
C ILE A 196 8.50 4.53 -21.94
N ALA A 197 9.03 4.85 -23.12
CA ALA A 197 9.96 5.95 -23.33
C ALA A 197 9.28 7.32 -23.19
N GLY A 198 8.03 7.45 -23.63
CA GLY A 198 7.23 8.65 -23.39
C GLY A 198 7.07 8.92 -21.90
N GLN A 199 6.85 7.87 -21.10
CA GLN A 199 6.74 8.01 -19.66
C GLN A 199 8.06 8.33 -18.97
N GLN A 200 9.19 7.84 -19.48
CA GLN A 200 10.51 8.29 -19.01
C GLN A 200 10.68 9.79 -19.17
N GLN A 201 10.32 10.34 -20.33
CA GLN A 201 10.46 11.77 -20.61
C GLN A 201 9.55 12.60 -19.72
N LYS A 202 8.29 12.18 -19.51
CA LYS A 202 7.32 12.86 -18.66
C LYS A 202 7.74 12.88 -17.20
N LEU A 203 8.12 11.73 -16.64
CA LEU A 203 8.57 11.67 -15.24
C LEU A 203 9.85 12.50 -15.02
N GLY A 204 10.78 12.49 -15.97
CA GLY A 204 11.96 13.35 -15.94
C GLY A 204 11.64 14.84 -16.02
N LYS A 205 10.67 15.23 -16.85
CA LYS A 205 10.23 16.61 -17.00
C LYS A 205 9.49 17.14 -15.76
N GLU A 206 8.54 16.37 -15.24
CA GLU A 206 7.63 16.85 -14.19
C GLU A 206 8.25 16.74 -12.78
N TYR A 207 9.13 15.75 -12.54
CA TYR A 207 9.69 15.51 -11.21
C TYR A 207 11.21 15.56 -11.14
N GLY A 208 11.92 15.74 -12.26
CA GLY A 208 13.38 15.69 -12.30
C GLY A 208 13.98 14.32 -11.99
N VAL A 209 13.18 13.26 -12.02
CA VAL A 209 13.61 11.89 -11.70
C VAL A 209 14.03 11.13 -12.96
N ALA A 210 14.94 10.17 -12.80
CA ALA A 210 15.32 9.23 -13.86
C ALA A 210 14.95 7.81 -13.41
N PRO A 211 13.69 7.37 -13.61
CA PRO A 211 13.28 6.02 -13.26
C PRO A 211 14.16 5.00 -13.97
N TYR A 212 14.40 3.87 -13.33
CA TYR A 212 15.21 2.78 -13.88
C TYR A 212 14.51 1.42 -13.77
N ILE A 213 13.31 1.40 -13.19
CA ILE A 213 12.44 0.23 -13.12
C ILE A 213 11.13 0.55 -13.84
N PHE A 214 10.70 -0.38 -14.68
CA PHE A 214 9.39 -0.40 -15.30
C PHE A 214 8.45 -1.33 -14.53
N ARG A 215 7.16 -0.99 -14.49
CA ARG A 215 6.10 -1.94 -14.18
C ARG A 215 5.06 -1.91 -15.29
N ALA A 216 4.67 -3.07 -15.79
CA ALA A 216 3.65 -3.17 -16.83
C ALA A 216 2.24 -3.02 -16.23
N PRO A 217 1.34 -2.22 -16.80
CA PRO A 217 -0.06 -2.16 -16.40
C PRO A 217 -0.70 -3.56 -16.36
N GLY A 218 -1.37 -3.86 -15.24
CA GLY A 218 -1.97 -5.18 -15.00
C GLY A 218 -0.98 -6.35 -14.91
N GLY A 219 0.33 -6.09 -14.90
CA GLY A 219 1.36 -7.13 -14.88
C GLY A 219 1.50 -7.92 -16.19
N ASN A 220 0.89 -7.46 -17.28
CA ASN A 220 0.90 -8.15 -18.56
C ASN A 220 2.10 -7.69 -19.39
N TYR A 221 3.04 -8.60 -19.67
CA TYR A 221 4.22 -8.31 -20.47
C TYR A 221 4.66 -9.53 -21.29
N ASN A 222 5.45 -9.30 -22.33
CA ASN A 222 6.12 -10.35 -23.10
C ASN A 222 7.57 -9.96 -23.43
N ALA A 223 8.26 -10.77 -24.23
CA ALA A 223 9.64 -10.47 -24.65
C ALA A 223 9.77 -9.13 -25.40
N THR A 224 8.74 -8.73 -26.16
CA THR A 224 8.69 -7.41 -26.82
C THR A 224 8.66 -6.30 -25.79
N THR A 225 7.89 -6.45 -24.70
CA THR A 225 7.86 -5.49 -23.59
C THR A 225 9.23 -5.36 -22.94
N VAL A 226 9.91 -6.46 -22.63
CA VAL A 226 11.27 -6.42 -22.06
C VAL A 226 12.25 -5.76 -23.04
N GLY A 227 12.10 -6.01 -24.34
CA GLY A 227 12.87 -5.33 -25.38
C GLY A 227 12.63 -3.82 -25.42
N ALA A 228 11.40 -3.36 -25.19
CA ALA A 228 11.05 -1.94 -25.10
C ALA A 228 11.60 -1.30 -23.80
N VAL A 229 11.55 -2.00 -22.66
CA VAL A 229 12.21 -1.58 -21.40
C VAL A 229 13.70 -1.32 -21.63
N ARG A 230 14.40 -2.27 -22.27
CA ARG A 230 15.80 -2.11 -22.66
C ARG A 230 16.03 -0.88 -23.54
N GLN A 231 15.24 -0.74 -24.60
CA GLN A 231 15.38 0.38 -25.56
C GLN A 231 15.12 1.74 -24.91
N ALA A 232 14.24 1.81 -23.92
CA ALA A 232 13.98 3.00 -23.13
C ALA A 232 15.07 3.29 -22.05
N GLY A 233 16.11 2.45 -21.95
CA GLY A 233 17.20 2.61 -20.97
C GLY A 233 16.85 2.19 -19.54
N LEU A 234 15.69 1.57 -19.34
CA LEU A 234 15.28 1.02 -18.04
C LEU A 234 16.02 -0.30 -17.79
N LYS A 235 16.29 -0.58 -16.51
CA LYS A 235 17.19 -1.66 -16.07
C LYS A 235 16.47 -2.84 -15.43
N GLY A 236 15.19 -2.71 -15.13
CA GLY A 236 14.39 -3.77 -14.53
C GLY A 236 12.90 -3.67 -14.87
N LEU A 237 12.22 -4.81 -14.82
CA LEU A 237 10.77 -4.94 -14.87
C LEU A 237 10.31 -5.55 -13.55
N MET A 238 9.68 -4.74 -12.71
CA MET A 238 9.25 -5.13 -11.37
C MET A 238 7.81 -5.59 -11.37
N MET A 239 7.61 -6.84 -10.99
CA MET A 239 6.33 -7.46 -10.67
C MET A 239 6.08 -7.42 -9.16
N TRP A 240 5.11 -8.18 -8.68
CA TRP A 240 4.83 -8.34 -7.25
C TRP A 240 4.61 -9.81 -6.92
N LYS A 241 4.76 -10.14 -5.64
CA LYS A 241 4.40 -11.45 -5.12
C LYS A 241 2.98 -11.39 -4.56
N GLU A 242 2.76 -10.49 -3.61
CA GLU A 242 1.47 -10.36 -2.91
C GLU A 242 0.80 -9.04 -3.29
N SER A 243 -0.52 -8.93 -3.16
CA SER A 243 -1.24 -7.67 -3.39
C SER A 243 -2.18 -7.34 -2.24
N MET A 244 -2.35 -6.05 -1.97
CA MET A 244 -3.36 -5.53 -1.05
C MET A 244 -4.62 -5.19 -1.85
N GLU A 245 -5.76 -5.72 -1.41
CA GLU A 245 -7.07 -5.29 -1.88
C GLU A 245 -7.72 -4.34 -0.87
N ILE A 246 -9.04 -4.23 -0.83
CA ILE A 246 -9.72 -3.23 0.01
C ILE A 246 -9.43 -3.44 1.51
N HIS A 247 -9.56 -4.67 1.99
CA HIS A 247 -9.45 -5.00 3.42
C HIS A 247 -8.41 -6.06 3.76
N ASP A 248 -8.00 -6.87 2.78
CA ASP A 248 -7.11 -8.01 3.02
C ASP A 248 -6.12 -8.18 1.87
N MET A 249 -5.04 -8.89 2.18
CA MET A 249 -3.99 -9.28 1.27
C MET A 249 -4.41 -10.49 0.45
N GLN A 250 -4.09 -10.47 -0.85
CA GLN A 250 -4.10 -11.65 -1.71
C GLN A 250 -2.72 -12.30 -1.66
N TYR A 251 -2.67 -13.48 -1.06
CA TYR A 251 -1.46 -14.27 -0.96
C TYR A 251 -1.34 -15.31 -2.08
N GLN A 252 -0.15 -15.52 -2.62
CA GLN A 252 0.13 -16.57 -3.61
C GLN A 252 0.12 -17.98 -2.99
N THR A 253 0.16 -18.08 -1.66
CA THR A 253 0.21 -19.36 -0.95
C THR A 253 -0.90 -19.47 0.08
N ALA A 254 -1.50 -20.65 0.20
CA ALA A 254 -2.62 -20.93 1.09
C ALA A 254 -2.32 -20.73 2.58
N SER A 255 -1.04 -20.63 2.97
CA SER A 255 -0.66 -20.31 4.36
C SER A 255 -0.94 -18.86 4.75
N HIS A 256 -1.22 -17.98 3.78
CA HIS A 256 -1.46 -16.55 4.00
C HIS A 256 -0.30 -15.87 4.76
N LEU A 257 0.93 -16.26 4.42
CA LEU A 257 2.14 -15.76 5.06
C LEU A 257 2.98 -14.96 4.07
N LEU A 258 3.38 -13.76 4.50
CA LEU A 258 4.47 -13.00 3.92
C LEU A 258 5.78 -13.77 4.10
N ARG A 259 6.68 -13.61 3.13
CA ARG A 259 8.03 -14.17 3.15
C ARG A 259 9.06 -13.05 3.01
N PRO A 260 10.28 -13.25 3.55
CA PRO A 260 11.43 -12.38 3.31
C PRO A 260 11.55 -11.98 1.84
N GLY A 261 11.57 -10.67 1.59
CA GLY A 261 11.76 -10.08 0.28
C GLY A 261 10.54 -10.03 -0.64
N ASP A 262 9.34 -10.35 -0.14
CA ASP A 262 8.12 -10.20 -0.93
C ASP A 262 7.90 -8.73 -1.31
N ILE A 263 7.54 -8.53 -2.58
CA ILE A 263 7.10 -7.24 -3.12
C ILE A 263 5.58 -7.23 -3.05
N ILE A 264 5.02 -6.24 -2.36
CA ILE A 264 3.58 -6.06 -2.16
C ILE A 264 3.08 -4.97 -3.10
N LEU A 265 2.05 -5.26 -3.88
CA LEU A 265 1.35 -4.29 -4.73
C LEU A 265 0.12 -3.73 -4.02
N ALA A 266 0.00 -2.41 -3.96
CA ALA A 266 -1.24 -1.68 -3.73
C ALA A 266 -1.48 -0.69 -4.88
N HIS A 267 -2.58 0.06 -4.83
CA HIS A 267 -2.91 1.05 -5.87
C HIS A 267 -3.36 2.37 -5.24
N PHE A 268 -3.11 3.49 -5.92
CA PHE A 268 -3.71 4.78 -5.55
C PHE A 268 -5.21 4.76 -5.86
N ARG A 269 -6.02 4.26 -4.93
CA ARG A 269 -7.48 4.12 -5.06
C ARG A 269 -8.20 4.89 -3.96
N GLY A 270 -9.28 5.58 -4.35
CA GLY A 270 -10.14 6.31 -3.43
C GLY A 270 -11.44 5.58 -3.10
N PRO A 271 -12.36 6.23 -2.34
CA PRO A 271 -13.63 5.65 -1.92
C PRO A 271 -14.48 5.04 -3.05
N ALA A 272 -14.44 5.63 -4.23
CA ALA A 272 -15.15 5.12 -5.41
C ALA A 272 -14.67 3.72 -5.84
N GLN A 273 -13.39 3.41 -5.65
CA GLN A 273 -12.77 2.13 -6.02
C GLN A 273 -12.63 1.18 -4.82
N LEU A 274 -12.73 1.71 -3.60
CA LEU A 274 -12.55 0.98 -2.34
C LEU A 274 -13.86 0.80 -1.54
N LYS A 275 -15.02 0.87 -2.20
CA LYS A 275 -16.34 0.66 -1.59
C LYS A 275 -16.59 1.56 -0.36
N GLY A 276 -16.15 2.81 -0.44
CA GLY A 276 -16.31 3.81 0.63
C GLY A 276 -15.09 3.98 1.54
N GLU A 277 -14.11 3.07 1.50
CA GLU A 277 -12.87 3.21 2.26
C GLU A 277 -11.90 4.20 1.59
N THR A 278 -11.09 4.88 2.39
CA THR A 278 -10.03 5.76 1.91
C THR A 278 -8.76 4.99 1.58
N MET A 279 -7.85 5.63 0.82
CA MET A 279 -6.52 5.09 0.59
C MET A 279 -5.77 4.86 1.91
N VAL A 280 -5.89 5.79 2.87
CA VAL A 280 -5.29 5.65 4.21
C VAL A 280 -5.84 4.41 4.93
N GLN A 281 -7.13 4.12 4.87
CA GLN A 281 -7.70 2.92 5.49
C GLN A 281 -7.17 1.62 4.86
N MET A 282 -7.06 1.56 3.53
CA MET A 282 -6.42 0.43 2.85
C MET A 282 -4.97 0.25 3.30
N MET A 283 -4.21 1.35 3.39
CA MET A 283 -2.81 1.30 3.85
C MET A 283 -2.67 0.93 5.32
N ILE A 284 -3.61 1.32 6.19
CA ILE A 284 -3.67 0.86 7.58
C ILE A 284 -3.82 -0.66 7.62
N ASN A 285 -4.73 -1.23 6.81
CA ASN A 285 -4.94 -2.67 6.76
C ASN A 285 -3.67 -3.40 6.27
N LEU A 286 -3.04 -2.90 5.21
CA LEU A 286 -1.74 -3.40 4.74
C LEU A 286 -0.69 -3.41 5.86
N TYR A 287 -0.52 -2.29 6.57
CA TYR A 287 0.48 -2.19 7.64
C TYR A 287 0.16 -3.11 8.82
N LYS A 288 -1.13 -3.33 9.13
CA LYS A 288 -1.54 -4.32 10.14
C LYS A 288 -1.10 -5.73 9.73
N HIS A 289 -1.28 -6.12 8.47
CA HIS A 289 -0.82 -7.43 7.99
C HIS A 289 0.70 -7.59 8.08
N ILE A 290 1.46 -6.56 7.70
CA ILE A 290 2.93 -6.59 7.77
C ILE A 290 3.39 -6.70 9.23
N GLN A 291 2.84 -5.87 10.13
CA GLN A 291 3.20 -5.87 11.55
C GLN A 291 2.78 -7.13 12.28
N ALA A 292 1.58 -7.66 12.01
CA ALA A 292 1.09 -8.89 12.63
C ALA A 292 2.00 -10.09 12.34
N GLN A 293 2.64 -10.09 11.17
CA GLN A 293 3.59 -11.13 10.77
C GLN A 293 5.04 -10.80 11.17
N GLY A 294 5.26 -9.64 11.81
CA GLY A 294 6.53 -9.19 12.34
C GLY A 294 7.56 -8.82 11.27
N PHE A 295 7.10 -8.31 10.12
CA PHE A 295 7.96 -7.76 9.08
C PHE A 295 8.17 -6.26 9.27
N THR A 296 9.28 -5.74 8.74
CA THR A 296 9.47 -4.31 8.50
C THR A 296 9.47 -4.02 6.99
N VAL A 297 9.42 -2.74 6.61
CA VAL A 297 9.37 -2.30 5.22
C VAL A 297 10.72 -1.72 4.82
N ALA A 298 11.32 -2.27 3.77
CA ALA A 298 12.62 -1.87 3.26
C ALA A 298 12.52 -1.11 1.93
N ASP A 299 13.57 -0.32 1.63
CA ASP A 299 13.70 0.40 0.37
C ASP A 299 14.22 -0.56 -0.71
N ILE A 300 13.39 -0.87 -1.70
CA ILE A 300 13.75 -1.81 -2.76
C ILE A 300 14.97 -1.36 -3.56
N THR A 301 15.20 -0.04 -3.67
CA THR A 301 16.34 0.53 -4.41
C THR A 301 17.69 0.19 -3.78
N LYS A 302 17.69 -0.28 -2.53
CA LYS A 302 18.88 -0.78 -1.82
C LYS A 302 19.17 -2.25 -2.11
N TYR A 303 18.23 -2.98 -2.71
CA TYR A 303 18.35 -4.42 -3.00
C TYR A 303 18.44 -4.75 -4.50
N VAL A 304 18.23 -3.76 -5.38
CA VAL A 304 18.25 -3.89 -6.85
C VAL A 304 19.12 -2.84 -7.51
#